data_AF-A0A957H3N6-F1
#
_entry.id   AF-A0A957H3N6-F1
#
_cell.length_a   1.000
_cell.length_b   1.000
_cell.length_c   1.000
_cell.angle_alpha   90.00
_cell.angle_beta   90.00
_cell.angle_gamma   90.00
#
_symmetry.space_group_name_H-M   'P 1'
#
loop_
_entity.id
_entity.type
_entity.pdbx_description
1 polymer ?
#
loop_
_entity_poly.entity_id
_entity_poly.type
_entity_poly.pdbx_seq_one_letter_code
_entity_poly.pdbx_strand_id
1 'polypeptide(L)'
;IFFNVAGREPQGVIASDELPAFREKFVAHLKALPDPAGQPINTVVFRPEEIYHEVRNVPPDLIVYLGNLEWRSVGSLGHDDIYTFENDTGPDDANHAEYGVYIYHPPAGNLGGRHLPDAQLMDFAPTVLNLFGLPVPPDMQGRVIQHQPR
;
A
#
# COMPACT_ATOMS: atom_id res chain seq x y z
N ILE A 1 6.82 7.86 3.65
CA ILE A 1 7.53 9.10 4.05
C ILE A 1 7.63 9.14 5.55
N PHE A 2 8.81 9.48 6.07
CA PHE A 2 9.07 9.73 7.48
C PHE A 2 9.62 11.15 7.60
N PHE A 3 9.12 11.90 8.58
CA PHE A 3 9.57 13.24 8.91
C PHE A 3 10.57 13.19 10.06
N ASN A 4 11.51 14.13 10.05
CA ASN A 4 12.54 14.23 11.09
C ASN A 4 12.04 15.13 12.24
N VAL A 5 11.25 14.56 13.14
CA VAL A 5 10.53 15.24 14.22
C VAL A 5 11.37 15.28 15.50
N ALA A 6 11.49 16.47 16.09
CA ALA A 6 12.22 16.70 17.33
C ALA A 6 11.67 15.83 18.47
N GLY A 7 12.56 15.12 19.15
CA GLY A 7 12.21 14.21 20.25
C GLY A 7 11.71 12.82 19.82
N ARG A 8 11.38 12.61 18.54
CA ARG A 8 11.07 11.29 17.97
C ARG A 8 12.26 10.69 17.23
N GLU A 9 12.90 11.47 16.36
CA GLU A 9 14.13 11.10 15.66
C GLU A 9 15.37 11.65 16.38
N PRO A 10 16.54 10.94 16.35
CA PRO A 10 17.74 11.36 17.08
C PRO A 10 18.27 12.76 16.72
N GLN A 11 18.03 13.22 15.50
CA GLN A 11 18.43 14.53 15.00
C GLN A 11 17.22 15.34 14.53
N GLY A 12 16.05 15.11 15.15
CA GLY A 12 14.79 15.75 14.78
C GLY A 12 14.86 17.28 14.78
N VAL A 13 14.30 17.89 13.73
CA VAL A 13 14.31 19.35 13.51
C VAL A 13 12.92 19.96 13.40
N ILE A 14 11.90 19.16 13.11
CA ILE A 14 10.51 19.62 13.05
C ILE A 14 9.93 19.58 14.46
N ALA A 15 9.50 20.72 14.99
CA ALA A 15 8.87 20.73 16.30
C ALA A 15 7.54 19.94 16.27
N SER A 16 7.23 19.22 17.35
CA SER A 16 6.07 18.31 17.39
C SER A 16 4.73 19.02 17.21
N ASP A 17 4.63 20.28 17.62
CA ASP A 17 3.47 21.15 17.45
C ASP A 17 3.35 21.72 16.03
N GLU A 18 4.45 21.82 15.28
CA GLU A 18 4.47 22.22 13.87
C GLU A 18 4.12 21.06 12.92
N LEU A 19 4.29 19.82 13.37
CA LEU A 19 4.12 18.61 12.56
C LEU A 19 2.78 18.55 11.80
N PRO A 20 1.61 18.83 12.41
CA PRO A 20 0.34 18.79 11.68
C PRO A 20 0.30 19.77 10.50
N ALA A 21 0.73 21.01 10.70
CA ALA A 21 0.75 22.04 9.65
C ALA A 21 1.79 21.70 8.56
N PHE A 22 2.96 21.21 8.96
CA PHE A 22 3.99 20.75 8.03
C PHE A 22 3.50 19.59 7.16
N ARG A 23 2.82 18.60 7.77
CA ARG A 23 2.27 17.44 7.08
C ARG A 23 1.24 17.84 6.03
N GLU A 24 0.29 18.71 6.36
CA GLU A 24 -0.70 19.21 5.39
C GLU A 24 -0.07 19.97 4.22
N LYS A 25 0.91 20.83 4.52
CA LYS A 25 1.67 21.54 3.47
C LYS A 25 2.41 20.56 2.55
N PHE A 26 3.04 19.53 3.12
CA PHE A 26 3.77 18.53 2.36
C PHE A 26 2.83 17.68 1.49
N VAL A 27 1.66 17.28 2.02
CA VAL A 27 0.61 16.59 1.24
C VAL A 27 0.15 17.45 0.06
N ALA A 28 -0.07 18.75 0.26
CA ALA A 28 -0.48 19.64 -0.82
C ALA A 28 0.59 19.71 -1.94
N HIS A 29 1.87 19.78 -1.57
CA HIS A 29 2.96 19.75 -2.55
C HIS A 29 3.04 18.42 -3.31
N LEU A 30 2.92 17.28 -2.61
CA LEU A 30 2.93 15.96 -3.25
C LEU A 30 1.79 15.80 -4.26
N LYS A 31 0.59 16.30 -3.93
CA LYS A 31 -0.58 16.27 -4.82
C LYS A 31 -0.47 17.22 -6.01
N ALA A 32 0.37 18.25 -5.90
CA ALA A 32 0.62 19.23 -6.96
C ALA A 32 1.77 18.84 -7.90
N LEU A 33 2.44 17.69 -7.68
CA LEU A 33 3.51 17.23 -8.54
C LEU A 33 2.99 17.02 -9.98
N PRO A 34 3.64 17.61 -10.99
CA PRO A 34 3.32 17.37 -12.39
C PRO A 34 4.02 16.12 -12.92
N ASP A 35 3.57 15.57 -14.04
CA ASP A 35 4.29 14.60 -14.85
C ASP A 35 5.32 15.34 -15.74
N PRO A 36 6.12 14.63 -16.56
CA PRO A 36 7.02 15.26 -17.53
C PRO A 36 6.33 16.16 -18.56
N ALA A 37 5.02 16.01 -18.78
CA ALA A 37 4.21 16.85 -19.67
C ALA A 37 3.55 18.05 -18.95
N GLY A 38 3.79 18.23 -17.65
CA GLY A 38 3.21 19.29 -16.84
C GLY A 38 1.80 19.01 -16.32
N GLN A 39 1.25 17.81 -16.52
CA GLN A 39 -0.09 17.42 -16.04
C GLN A 39 -0.03 16.88 -14.61
N PRO A 40 -1.08 17.02 -13.79
CA PRO A 40 -1.09 16.43 -12.44
C PRO A 40 -0.87 14.92 -12.48
N ILE A 41 0.10 14.40 -11.72
CA ILE A 41 0.35 12.94 -11.70
C ILE A 41 -0.75 12.16 -10.99
N ASN A 42 -1.63 12.82 -10.22
CA ASN A 42 -2.68 12.21 -9.40
C ASN A 42 -2.15 11.40 -8.20
N THR A 43 -1.13 11.93 -7.51
CA THR A 43 -0.62 11.33 -6.27
C THR A 43 -1.72 11.17 -5.22
N VAL A 44 -1.81 9.98 -4.63
CA VAL A 44 -2.66 9.68 -3.48
C VAL A 44 -1.79 9.59 -2.22
N VAL A 45 -2.27 10.19 -1.13
CA VAL A 45 -1.56 10.22 0.13
C VAL A 45 -2.49 9.77 1.24
N PHE A 46 -2.03 8.81 2.04
CA PHE A 46 -2.74 8.28 3.19
C PHE A 46 -1.98 8.56 4.48
N ARG A 47 -2.75 8.71 5.56
CA ARG A 47 -2.24 8.73 6.93
C ARG A 47 -2.45 7.36 7.55
N PRO A 48 -1.44 6.74 8.18
CA PRO A 48 -1.61 5.39 8.75
C PRO A 48 -2.77 5.29 9.73
N GLU A 49 -3.01 6.32 10.53
CA GLU A 49 -4.13 6.38 11.47
C GLU A 49 -5.52 6.43 10.81
N GLU A 50 -5.60 6.72 9.51
CA GLU A 50 -6.86 6.72 8.75
C GLU A 50 -7.13 5.36 8.08
N ILE A 51 -6.10 4.57 7.80
CA ILE A 51 -6.22 3.36 6.97
C ILE A 51 -5.93 2.06 7.71
N TYR A 52 -5.20 2.11 8.82
CA TYR A 52 -4.92 0.93 9.64
C TYR A 52 -5.92 0.84 10.79
N HIS A 53 -6.40 -0.37 11.06
CA HIS A 53 -7.24 -0.65 12.24
C HIS A 53 -6.53 -0.30 13.55
N GLU A 54 -5.22 -0.55 13.60
CA GLU A 54 -4.37 -0.20 14.73
C GLU A 54 -2.97 0.14 14.22
N VAL A 55 -2.43 1.25 14.71
CA VAL A 55 -1.06 1.68 14.39
C VAL A 55 -0.14 1.27 15.54
N ARG A 56 0.88 0.46 15.25
CA ARG A 56 1.85 -0.04 16.24
C ARG A 56 3.26 0.42 15.91
N ASN A 57 4.10 0.53 16.94
CA ASN A 57 5.50 0.96 16.85
C ASN A 57 5.67 2.34 16.22
N VAL A 58 6.53 2.45 15.20
CA VAL A 58 6.86 3.70 14.51
C VAL A 58 6.29 3.62 13.08
N PRO A 59 5.08 4.14 12.84
CA PRO A 59 4.50 4.19 11.50
C PRO A 59 5.21 5.27 10.65
N PRO A 60 5.06 5.21 9.31
CA PRO A 60 5.38 6.36 8.48
C PRO A 60 4.49 7.56 8.83
N ASP A 61 4.95 8.78 8.56
CA ASP A 61 4.07 9.94 8.65
C ASP A 61 3.12 10.02 7.45
N LEU A 62 3.52 9.54 6.27
CA LEU A 62 2.64 9.46 5.11
C LEU A 62 2.95 8.21 4.30
N ILE A 63 1.91 7.56 3.79
CA ILE A 63 1.99 6.54 2.76
C ILE A 63 1.59 7.22 1.45
N VAL A 64 2.44 7.13 0.43
CA VAL A 64 2.31 7.92 -0.80
C VAL A 64 2.32 6.98 -1.99
N TYR A 65 1.25 7.03 -2.79
CA TYR A 65 1.18 6.40 -4.09
C TYR A 65 1.38 7.49 -5.14
N LEU A 66 2.60 7.59 -5.65
CA LEU A 66 2.94 8.54 -6.71
C LEU A 66 2.15 8.17 -7.97
N GLY A 67 1.47 9.16 -8.52
CA GLY A 67 0.48 9.01 -9.57
C GLY A 67 -0.44 7.79 -9.44
N ASN A 68 -0.98 7.58 -8.24
CA ASN A 68 -1.89 6.48 -7.95
C ASN A 68 -1.37 5.10 -8.42
N LEU A 69 -0.09 4.82 -8.12
CA LEU A 69 0.64 3.59 -8.47
C LEU A 69 1.11 3.51 -9.94
N GLU A 70 0.97 4.56 -10.73
CA GLU A 70 1.63 4.64 -12.06
C GLU A 70 3.12 4.97 -11.93
N TRP A 71 3.53 5.57 -10.81
CA TRP A 71 4.91 5.97 -10.55
C TRP A 71 5.42 5.36 -9.24
N ARG A 72 6.74 5.19 -9.14
CA ARG A 72 7.42 4.77 -7.91
C ARG A 72 8.69 5.57 -7.67
N SER A 73 9.12 5.65 -6.42
CA SER A 73 10.42 6.21 -6.10
C SER A 73 11.54 5.26 -6.54
N VAL A 74 12.63 5.82 -7.07
CA VAL A 74 13.86 5.07 -7.35
C VAL A 74 14.79 5.14 -6.14
N GLY A 75 15.43 4.02 -5.81
CA GLY A 75 16.30 3.88 -4.64
C GLY A 75 17.74 4.38 -4.84
N SER A 76 18.00 5.09 -5.95
CA SER A 76 19.33 5.56 -6.37
C SER A 76 19.32 7.08 -6.64
N LEU A 77 20.51 7.68 -6.61
CA LEU A 77 20.73 9.13 -6.78
C LEU A 77 21.72 9.37 -7.93
N GLY A 78 21.71 10.58 -8.48
CA GLY A 78 22.63 11.00 -9.54
C GLY A 78 22.10 10.81 -10.97
N HIS A 79 20.78 10.68 -11.12
CA HIS A 79 20.10 10.69 -12.42
C HIS A 79 20.09 12.11 -13.02
N ASP A 80 19.98 12.19 -14.35
CA ASP A 80 19.97 13.47 -15.08
C ASP A 80 18.68 14.28 -14.86
N ASP A 81 17.59 13.62 -14.48
CA ASP A 81 16.28 14.21 -14.21
C ASP A 81 15.64 13.57 -12.96
N ILE A 82 14.64 14.24 -12.38
CA ILE A 82 13.83 13.74 -11.28
C ILE A 82 12.80 12.69 -11.73
N TYR A 83 12.53 12.61 -13.03
CA TYR A 83 11.75 11.53 -13.65
C TYR A 83 12.67 10.57 -14.40
N THR A 84 12.41 9.28 -14.24
CA THR A 84 13.06 8.24 -15.04
C THR A 84 12.02 7.21 -15.48
N PHE A 85 12.19 6.72 -16.70
CA PHE A 85 11.41 5.63 -17.28
C PHE A 85 12.17 4.29 -17.23
N GLU A 86 13.40 4.33 -16.71
CA GLU A 86 14.24 3.17 -16.49
C GLU A 86 14.45 3.01 -14.98
N ASN A 87 14.51 1.77 -14.51
CA ASN A 87 14.94 1.44 -13.16
C ASN A 87 16.42 1.04 -13.14
N ASP A 88 16.93 0.65 -11.97
CA ASP A 88 18.34 0.23 -11.78
C ASP A 88 18.78 -0.99 -12.65
N THR A 89 17.84 -1.64 -13.36
CA THR A 89 18.02 -2.85 -14.18
C THR A 89 17.42 -2.77 -15.60
N GLY A 90 16.77 -1.67 -16.00
CA GLY A 90 16.12 -1.49 -17.30
C GLY A 90 14.66 -0.98 -17.23
N PRO A 91 13.89 -1.00 -18.33
CA PRO A 91 12.48 -0.62 -18.31
C PRO A 91 11.67 -1.62 -17.47
N ASP A 92 10.86 -1.09 -16.56
CA ASP A 92 10.09 -1.87 -15.60
C ASP A 92 8.65 -1.36 -15.59
N ASP A 93 7.82 -2.03 -16.38
CA ASP A 93 6.40 -1.76 -16.50
C ASP A 93 5.58 -2.36 -15.34
N ALA A 94 6.24 -2.95 -14.33
CA ALA A 94 5.58 -3.53 -13.17
C ALA A 94 5.61 -2.58 -11.97
N ASN A 95 4.42 -2.26 -11.47
CA ASN A 95 4.26 -1.61 -10.17
C ASN A 95 3.25 -2.38 -9.30
N HIS A 96 3.17 -2.01 -8.03
CA HIS A 96 2.21 -2.58 -7.10
C HIS A 96 0.77 -2.31 -7.56
N ALA A 97 -0.13 -3.24 -7.26
CA ALA A 97 -1.57 -3.10 -7.50
C ALA A 97 -2.34 -3.53 -6.24
N GLU A 98 -3.48 -2.88 -6.01
CA GLU A 98 -4.36 -3.17 -4.87
C GLU A 98 -5.13 -4.49 -5.04
N TYR A 99 -5.41 -4.86 -6.29
CA TYR A 99 -6.15 -6.07 -6.63
C TYR A 99 -5.20 -7.22 -6.97
N GLY A 100 -5.47 -8.39 -6.38
CA GLY A 100 -4.71 -9.61 -6.58
C GLY A 100 -5.51 -10.73 -7.21
N VAL A 101 -4.85 -11.88 -7.40
CA VAL A 101 -5.46 -13.11 -7.87
C VAL A 101 -5.44 -14.14 -6.74
N TYR A 102 -6.56 -14.82 -6.54
CA TYR A 102 -6.69 -15.95 -5.62
C TYR A 102 -7.03 -17.22 -6.40
N ILE A 103 -6.24 -18.28 -6.21
CA ILE A 103 -6.42 -19.56 -6.89
C ILE A 103 -6.67 -20.64 -5.84
N TYR A 104 -7.83 -21.29 -5.96
CA TYR A 104 -8.20 -22.47 -5.18
C TYR A 104 -8.63 -23.58 -6.14
N HIS A 105 -8.03 -24.76 -5.99
CA HIS A 105 -8.28 -25.91 -6.83
C HIS A 105 -8.63 -27.14 -5.96
N PRO A 106 -9.92 -27.43 -5.72
CA PRO A 106 -10.31 -28.60 -4.95
C PRO A 106 -10.20 -29.88 -5.80
N PRO A 107 -9.99 -31.05 -5.16
CA PRO A 107 -10.03 -32.34 -5.86
C PRO A 107 -11.34 -32.63 -6.57
N ALA A 108 -12.45 -32.04 -6.11
CA ALA A 108 -13.78 -32.15 -6.73
C ALA A 108 -13.87 -31.50 -8.12
N GLY A 109 -12.85 -30.75 -8.55
CA GLY A 109 -12.75 -30.18 -9.88
C GLY A 109 -12.95 -28.67 -9.93
N ASN A 110 -13.14 -28.14 -11.14
CA ASN A 110 -13.27 -26.71 -11.38
C ASN A 110 -14.59 -26.15 -10.81
N LEU A 111 -14.52 -25.11 -9.98
CA LEU A 111 -15.67 -24.44 -9.38
C LEU A 111 -16.26 -23.30 -10.22
N GLY A 112 -15.73 -23.07 -11.43
CA GLY A 112 -16.31 -22.11 -12.38
C GLY A 112 -15.95 -20.64 -12.13
N GLY A 113 -14.77 -20.38 -11.54
CA GLY A 113 -14.06 -19.10 -11.42
C GLY A 113 -14.91 -17.82 -11.31
N ARG A 114 -14.82 -17.08 -10.21
CA ARG A 114 -15.65 -15.89 -9.98
C ARG A 114 -14.87 -14.70 -9.46
N HIS A 115 -15.41 -13.51 -9.71
CA HIS A 115 -14.98 -12.30 -9.03
C HIS A 115 -15.36 -12.37 -7.55
N LEU A 116 -14.44 -11.92 -6.68
CA LEU A 116 -14.61 -11.89 -5.23
C LEU A 116 -14.49 -10.43 -4.76
N PRO A 117 -15.54 -9.60 -4.94
CA PRO A 117 -15.43 -8.15 -4.72
C PRO A 117 -15.10 -7.76 -3.28
N ASP A 118 -15.51 -8.59 -2.31
CA ASP A 118 -15.30 -8.31 -0.89
C ASP A 118 -14.21 -9.17 -0.25
N ALA A 119 -13.46 -9.94 -1.05
CA ALA A 119 -12.37 -10.74 -0.54
C ALA A 119 -11.12 -9.88 -0.31
N GLN A 120 -10.46 -10.10 0.81
CA GLN A 120 -9.27 -9.37 1.21
C GLN A 120 -8.09 -10.33 1.36
N LEU A 121 -6.86 -9.81 1.28
CA LEU A 121 -5.65 -10.60 1.51
C LEU A 121 -5.70 -11.35 2.86
N MET A 122 -6.27 -10.69 3.88
CA MET A 122 -6.39 -11.25 5.23
C MET A 122 -7.35 -12.44 5.33
N ASP A 123 -8.22 -12.65 4.35
CA ASP A 123 -9.13 -13.79 4.29
C ASP A 123 -8.42 -15.12 3.99
N PHE A 124 -7.18 -15.06 3.47
CA PHE A 124 -6.43 -16.25 3.08
C PHE A 124 -6.16 -17.20 4.26
N ALA A 125 -5.62 -16.69 5.36
CA ALA A 125 -5.28 -17.50 6.54
C ALA A 125 -6.49 -18.21 7.18
N PRO A 126 -7.60 -17.54 7.52
CA PRO A 126 -8.78 -18.21 8.09
C PRO A 126 -9.39 -19.21 7.11
N THR A 127 -9.34 -18.93 5.80
CA THR A 127 -9.79 -19.86 4.76
C THR A 127 -8.97 -21.15 4.77
N VAL A 128 -7.64 -21.05 4.83
CA VAL A 128 -6.75 -22.21 4.91
C VAL A 128 -7.04 -23.01 6.19
N LEU A 129 -7.11 -22.39 7.37
CA LEU A 129 -7.42 -23.10 8.61
C LEU A 129 -8.74 -23.88 8.52
N ASN A 130 -9.79 -23.25 8.00
CA ASN A 130 -11.08 -23.88 7.80
C ASN A 130 -11.00 -25.10 6.86
N LEU A 131 -10.25 -25.01 5.76
CA LEU A 131 -10.06 -26.13 4.82
C LEU A 131 -9.36 -27.34 5.46
N PHE A 132 -8.49 -27.10 6.46
CA PHE A 132 -7.83 -28.16 7.23
C PHE A 132 -8.64 -28.63 8.45
N GLY A 133 -9.86 -28.13 8.66
CA GLY A 133 -10.70 -28.46 9.82
C GLY A 133 -10.14 -27.94 11.14
N LEU A 134 -9.29 -26.91 11.09
CA LEU A 134 -8.70 -26.28 12.27
C LEU A 134 -9.56 -25.10 12.73
N PRO A 135 -9.59 -24.81 14.06
CA PRO A 135 -10.30 -23.65 14.56
C PRO A 135 -9.65 -22.36 14.05
N VAL A 136 -10.49 -21.41 13.62
CA VAL A 136 -10.06 -20.07 13.26
C VAL A 136 -10.02 -19.21 14.53
N PRO A 137 -8.87 -18.62 14.89
CA PRO A 137 -8.78 -17.70 16.02
C PRO A 137 -9.72 -16.50 15.85
N PRO A 138 -10.43 -16.08 16.91
CA PRO A 138 -11.44 -15.01 16.82
C PRO A 138 -10.84 -13.61 16.62
N ASP A 139 -9.53 -13.45 16.80
CA ASP A 139 -8.78 -12.21 16.62
C ASP A 139 -8.21 -12.04 15.20
N MET A 140 -8.40 -13.02 14.30
CA MET A 140 -8.11 -12.84 12.88
C MET A 140 -9.05 -11.80 12.26
N GLN A 141 -8.49 -10.88 11.48
CA GLN A 141 -9.26 -9.80 10.81
C GLN A 141 -10.05 -10.29 9.60
N GLY A 142 -9.55 -11.33 8.92
CA GLY A 142 -10.19 -11.89 7.73
C GLY A 142 -11.31 -12.86 8.05
N ARG A 143 -12.07 -13.22 7.01
CA ARG A 143 -13.16 -14.20 7.05
C ARG A 143 -12.89 -15.36 6.10
N VAL A 144 -13.55 -16.48 6.35
CA VAL A 144 -13.46 -17.65 5.46
C VAL A 144 -14.11 -17.34 4.11
N ILE A 145 -13.34 -17.45 3.03
CA ILE A 145 -13.85 -17.43 1.67
C ILE A 145 -14.62 -18.72 1.43
N GLN A 146 -15.92 -18.61 1.13
CA GLN A 146 -16.78 -19.75 0.86
C GLN A 146 -16.58 -20.26 -0.57
N HIS A 147 -16.05 -21.45 -0.76
CA HIS A 147 -15.90 -22.07 -2.08
C HIS A 147 -17.13 -22.88 -2.44
N GLN A 148 -18.09 -22.25 -3.10
CA GLN A 148 -19.26 -22.92 -3.66
C GLN A 148 -19.22 -22.82 -5.19
N PRO A 149 -19.66 -23.87 -5.92
CA PRO A 149 -19.87 -23.78 -7.36
C PRO A 149 -20.79 -22.59 -7.68
N ARG A 150 -20.56 -21.98 -8.86
CA ARG A 150 -21.57 -21.10 -9.46
C ARG A 150 -22.81 -21.86 -9.87
#